data_AF-A0A636GG08-F1
#
_entry.id   AF-A0A636GG08-F1
#
_cell.length_a   1.000
_cell.length_b   1.000
_cell.length_c   1.000
_cell.angle_alpha   90.00
_cell.angle_beta   90.00
_cell.angle_gamma   90.00
#
_symmetry.space_group_name_H-M   'P 1'
#
loop_
_entity.id
_entity.type
_entity.pdbx_description
1 polymer ?
#
loop_
_entity_poly.entity_id
_entity_poly.type
_entity_poly.pdbx_seq_one_letter_code
_entity_poly.pdbx_strand_id
1 'polypeptide(L)'
;MVAGLALLGAAAFWLWPEDVEDAPPILSDVIPATPVPAPVYLPHPWKDMMPVPVFLARCRVWRRAVPVYLDNWKLARGECTPEGLQLVYSRQPGGTAAGFSRRAMDVFHHRPVINLVSGGGEGTLHFPWPAVTSADEPVPPVAVQLMRVVSWYQAHQATLALTAVNEEQGLPGDDGTPPPVQ
;
A
#
# COMPACT_ATOMS: atom_id res chain seq x y z
N MET A 1 -74.29 -5.11 -48.14
CA MET A 1 -75.21 -4.79 -47.03
C MET A 1 -75.32 -6.07 -46.23
N VAL A 2 -74.85 -6.24 -44.99
CA VAL A 2 -74.93 -5.47 -43.73
C VAL A 2 -73.70 -5.93 -42.91
N ALA A 3 -72.71 -5.09 -42.63
CA ALA A 3 -72.51 -4.29 -41.41
C ALA A 3 -72.50 -5.05 -40.06
N GLY A 4 -71.30 -5.18 -39.47
CA GLY A 4 -71.05 -4.99 -38.03
C GLY A 4 -71.20 -6.19 -37.09
N LEU A 5 -70.11 -6.60 -36.44
CA LEU A 5 -69.86 -6.30 -35.02
C LEU A 5 -68.48 -6.86 -34.61
N ALA A 6 -67.60 -5.96 -34.18
CA ALA A 6 -66.43 -6.29 -33.40
C ALA A 6 -66.85 -6.46 -31.93
N LEU A 7 -66.22 -7.43 -31.24
CA LEU A 7 -65.76 -7.43 -29.84
C LEU A 7 -65.88 -8.84 -29.23
N LEU A 8 -65.00 -9.07 -28.24
CA LEU A 8 -64.93 -10.16 -27.25
C LEU A 8 -64.10 -11.37 -27.72
N GLY A 9 -63.01 -11.76 -27.05
CA GLY A 9 -62.45 -11.30 -25.80
C GLY A 9 -61.06 -11.91 -25.61
N ALA A 10 -60.12 -11.07 -25.19
CA ALA A 10 -58.89 -11.50 -24.56
C ALA A 10 -59.26 -12.12 -23.19
N ALA A 11 -59.19 -13.43 -23.06
CA ALA A 11 -59.38 -14.11 -21.79
C ALA A 11 -58.52 -15.39 -21.75
N ALA A 12 -57.20 -15.23 -21.71
CA ALA A 12 -56.28 -16.32 -21.42
C ALA A 12 -55.02 -15.84 -20.65
N PHE A 13 -55.12 -14.75 -19.89
CA PHE A 13 -54.04 -14.26 -19.03
C PHE A 13 -54.37 -14.37 -17.52
N TRP A 14 -55.51 -14.97 -17.16
CA TRP A 14 -56.02 -15.03 -15.78
C TRP A 14 -55.91 -16.41 -15.12
N LEU A 15 -54.81 -17.14 -15.37
CA LEU A 15 -54.52 -18.41 -14.69
C LEU A 15 -53.07 -18.46 -14.20
N TRP A 16 -52.63 -17.39 -13.54
CA TRP A 16 -51.51 -17.47 -12.62
C TRP A 16 -52.01 -17.04 -11.23
N PRO A 17 -51.96 -17.91 -10.21
CA PRO A 17 -52.22 -17.48 -8.85
C PRO A 17 -51.06 -16.56 -8.43
N GLU A 18 -51.37 -15.29 -8.19
CA GLU A 18 -50.50 -14.39 -7.44
C GLU A 18 -50.57 -14.74 -5.95
N ASP A 19 -50.08 -15.93 -5.60
CA ASP A 19 -49.68 -16.20 -4.22
C ASP A 19 -48.33 -15.51 -4.01
N VAL A 20 -48.38 -14.18 -3.90
CA VAL A 20 -47.34 -13.39 -3.24
C VAL A 20 -47.62 -13.52 -1.74
N GLU A 21 -47.49 -14.74 -1.22
CA GLU A 21 -47.34 -14.98 0.20
C GLU A 21 -46.02 -14.34 0.62
N ASP A 22 -46.15 -13.22 1.33
CA ASP A 22 -45.19 -12.58 2.23
C ASP A 22 -43.75 -13.05 2.08
N ALA A 23 -42.99 -12.35 1.25
CA ALA A 23 -41.54 -12.39 1.35
C ALA A 23 -41.15 -12.10 2.80
N PRO A 24 -40.27 -12.91 3.43
CA PRO A 24 -39.87 -12.68 4.82
C PRO A 24 -39.32 -11.25 4.94
N PRO A 25 -39.64 -10.53 6.03
CA PRO A 25 -39.16 -9.18 6.21
C PRO A 25 -37.64 -9.17 6.04
N ILE A 26 -37.16 -8.26 5.20
CA ILE A 26 -35.73 -7.98 5.08
C ILE A 26 -35.26 -7.67 6.50
N LEU A 27 -34.23 -8.38 6.98
CA LEU A 27 -33.73 -8.35 8.37
C LEU A 27 -33.35 -6.94 8.89
N SER A 28 -33.47 -5.91 8.05
CA SER A 28 -33.25 -4.50 8.35
C SER A 28 -34.36 -3.84 9.19
N ASP A 29 -35.57 -4.43 9.28
CA ASP A 29 -36.71 -3.78 9.96
C ASP A 29 -36.91 -4.19 11.43
N VAL A 30 -36.12 -5.13 11.97
CA VAL A 30 -36.31 -5.67 13.33
C VAL A 30 -35.19 -5.28 14.31
N ILE A 31 -34.10 -4.68 13.82
CA ILE A 31 -33.00 -4.23 14.68
C ILE A 31 -32.98 -2.70 14.66
N PRO A 32 -33.26 -2.00 15.77
CA PRO A 32 -33.02 -0.57 15.83
C PRO A 32 -31.55 -0.34 15.50
N ALA A 33 -31.29 0.45 14.47
CA ALA A 33 -29.95 0.86 14.10
C ALA A 33 -29.35 1.65 15.26
N THR A 34 -28.67 0.95 16.17
CA THR A 34 -27.74 1.59 17.09
C THR A 34 -26.77 2.35 16.21
N PRO A 35 -26.57 3.67 16.43
CA PRO A 35 -25.62 4.41 15.65
C PRO A 35 -24.27 3.72 15.82
N VAL A 36 -23.79 3.10 14.74
CA VAL A 36 -22.47 2.46 14.74
C VAL A 36 -21.49 3.55 15.14
N PRO A 37 -20.79 3.40 16.29
CA PRO A 37 -19.86 4.42 16.72
C PRO A 37 -18.86 4.64 15.59
N ALA A 38 -18.61 5.91 15.25
CA ALA A 38 -17.69 6.26 14.19
C ALA A 38 -16.36 5.53 14.45
N PRO A 39 -15.79 4.84 13.45
CA PRO A 39 -14.59 4.06 13.65
C PRO A 39 -13.47 4.97 14.17
N VAL A 40 -12.88 4.59 15.31
CA VAL A 40 -11.73 5.29 15.86
C VAL A 40 -10.54 4.92 14.98
N TYR A 41 -10.15 5.85 14.10
CA TYR A 41 -9.00 5.65 13.23
C TYR A 41 -7.71 5.92 14.00
N LEU A 42 -7.06 4.84 14.42
CA LEU A 42 -5.71 4.91 14.96
C LEU A 42 -4.71 5.03 13.80
N PRO A 43 -3.66 5.85 13.94
CA PRO A 43 -2.61 5.90 12.94
C PRO A 43 -1.97 4.52 12.82
N HIS A 44 -1.91 4.00 11.59
CA HIS A 44 -1.20 2.75 11.36
C HIS A 44 0.29 2.88 11.74
N PRO A 45 0.93 1.81 12.24
CA PRO A 45 2.34 1.82 12.62
C PRO A 45 3.30 2.25 11.50
N TRP A 46 2.89 2.06 10.24
CA TRP A 46 3.66 2.40 9.04
C TRP A 46 3.37 3.79 8.48
N LYS A 47 2.54 4.61 9.14
CA LYS A 47 2.16 5.95 8.65
C LYS A 47 3.37 6.84 8.36
N ASP A 48 4.41 6.72 9.17
CA ASP A 48 5.64 7.51 9.05
C ASP A 48 6.75 6.77 8.27
N MET A 49 6.44 5.60 7.71
CA MET A 49 7.39 4.77 6.96
C MET A 49 7.24 4.98 5.46
N MET A 50 8.37 5.14 4.76
CA MET A 50 8.35 5.19 3.31
C MET A 50 7.82 3.88 2.71
N PRO A 51 6.85 3.92 1.77
CA PRO A 51 6.43 2.71 1.08
C PRO A 51 7.62 2.05 0.39
N VAL A 52 7.71 0.72 0.47
CA VAL A 52 8.84 -0.07 -0.04
C VAL A 52 9.18 0.27 -1.51
N PRO A 53 8.22 0.39 -2.44
CA PRO A 53 8.54 0.74 -3.82
C PRO A 53 9.19 2.13 -3.96
N VAL A 54 8.74 3.10 -3.16
CA VAL A 54 9.28 4.47 -3.15
C VAL A 54 10.71 4.47 -2.59
N PHE A 55 10.92 3.73 -1.49
CA PHE A 55 12.25 3.56 -0.89
C PHE A 55 13.25 2.95 -1.88
N LEU A 56 12.89 1.83 -2.51
CA LEU A 56 13.76 1.16 -3.47
C LEU A 56 14.03 2.02 -4.72
N ALA A 57 13.02 2.75 -5.20
CA ALA A 57 13.21 3.69 -6.32
C ALA A 57 14.22 4.79 -5.96
N ARG A 58 14.10 5.38 -4.76
CA ARG A 58 15.02 6.40 -4.27
C ARG A 58 16.45 5.87 -4.13
N CYS A 59 16.64 4.70 -3.53
CA CYS A 59 17.97 4.09 -3.41
C CYS A 59 18.60 3.79 -4.79
N ARG A 60 17.80 3.36 -5.78
CA ARG A 60 18.29 3.11 -7.15
C ARG A 60 18.79 4.39 -7.83
N VAL A 61 18.13 5.52 -7.62
CA VAL A 61 18.57 6.82 -8.16
C VAL A 61 19.91 7.21 -7.56
N TRP A 62 20.02 7.18 -6.23
CA TRP A 62 21.27 7.53 -5.55
C TRP A 62 22.43 6.60 -5.92
N ARG A 63 22.20 5.29 -6.00
CA ARG A 63 23.24 4.35 -6.43
C ARG A 63 23.86 4.69 -7.79
N ARG A 64 23.11 5.31 -8.70
CA ARG A 64 23.62 5.75 -10.01
C ARG A 64 24.30 7.13 -9.95
N ALA A 65 23.86 7.99 -9.06
CA ALA A 65 24.35 9.36 -8.93
C ALA A 65 25.62 9.47 -8.08
N VAL A 66 25.87 8.53 -7.17
CA VAL A 66 27.03 8.58 -6.28
C VAL A 66 28.33 8.39 -7.07
N PRO A 67 29.24 9.38 -7.07
CA PRO A 67 30.52 9.26 -7.74
C PRO A 67 31.45 8.31 -6.99
N VAL A 68 32.29 7.59 -7.74
CA VAL A 68 33.32 6.73 -7.12
C VAL A 68 34.44 7.57 -6.50
N TYR A 69 34.68 8.79 -7.01
CA TYR A 69 35.74 9.68 -6.54
C TYR A 69 35.25 11.10 -6.25
N LEU A 70 35.74 11.67 -5.15
CA LEU A 70 35.54 13.06 -4.75
C LEU A 70 36.88 13.67 -4.34
N ASP A 71 37.52 14.43 -5.24
CA ASP A 71 38.74 15.20 -4.95
C ASP A 71 39.85 14.40 -4.24
N ASN A 72 40.32 13.32 -4.87
CA ASN A 72 41.27 12.35 -4.29
C ASN A 72 40.74 11.64 -3.04
N TRP A 73 39.44 11.43 -2.95
CA TRP A 73 38.82 10.48 -2.04
C TRP A 73 38.09 9.42 -2.84
N LYS A 74 38.19 8.16 -2.43
CA LYS A 74 37.56 7.02 -3.10
C LYS A 74 36.41 6.50 -2.27
N LEU A 75 35.27 6.22 -2.90
CA LEU A 75 34.14 5.58 -2.26
C LEU A 75 34.56 4.19 -1.77
N ALA A 76 34.43 3.95 -0.47
CA ALA A 76 34.71 2.67 0.17
C ALA A 76 33.42 1.85 0.33
N ARG A 77 32.35 2.50 0.80
CA ARG A 77 31.02 1.88 0.98
C ARG A 77 29.91 2.92 0.92
N GLY A 78 28.71 2.47 0.58
CA GLY A 78 27.50 3.28 0.63
C GLY A 78 26.33 2.43 1.11
N GLU A 79 25.51 3.00 1.97
CA GLU A 79 24.36 2.35 2.60
C GLU A 79 23.13 3.24 2.45
N CYS A 80 22.02 2.66 1.99
CA CYS A 80 20.74 3.35 1.83
C CYS A 80 19.76 2.76 2.85
N THR A 81 19.43 3.53 3.88
CA THR A 81 18.57 3.12 4.99
C THR A 81 17.27 3.94 4.97
N PRO A 82 16.23 3.55 5.74
CA PRO A 82 15.01 4.34 5.87
C PRO A 82 15.23 5.75 6.42
N GLU A 83 16.32 6.00 7.13
CA GLU A 83 16.67 7.31 7.71
C GLU A 83 17.43 8.20 6.72
N GLY A 84 18.20 7.60 5.79
CA GLY A 84 19.03 8.38 4.89
C GLY A 84 19.93 7.56 3.97
N LEU A 85 20.79 8.27 3.25
CA LEU A 85 21.94 7.69 2.55
C LEU A 85 23.21 8.02 3.31
N GLN A 86 23.99 6.99 3.63
CA GLN A 86 25.30 7.11 4.24
C GLN A 86 26.38 6.65 3.26
N LEU A 87 27.33 7.53 2.97
CA LEU A 87 28.48 7.23 2.12
C LEU A 87 29.75 7.35 2.94
N VAL A 88 30.69 6.42 2.73
CA VAL A 88 32.01 6.45 3.36
C VAL A 88 33.07 6.49 2.27
N TYR A 89 33.94 7.47 2.37
CA TYR A 89 35.05 7.67 1.48
C TYR A 89 36.38 7.53 2.24
N SER A 90 37.37 6.94 1.59
CA SER A 90 38.75 6.86 2.08
C SER A 90 39.63 7.84 1.33
N ARG A 91 40.43 8.59 2.08
CA ARG A 91 41.36 9.58 1.55
C ARG A 91 42.46 8.89 0.74
N GLN A 92 42.65 9.33 -0.49
CA GLN A 92 43.76 8.91 -1.33
C GLN A 92 44.93 9.90 -1.18
N PRO A 93 46.15 9.54 -1.61
CA PRO A 93 47.28 10.47 -1.62
C PRO A 93 46.93 11.79 -2.33
N GLY A 94 47.28 12.92 -1.70
CA GLY A 94 46.94 14.26 -2.21
C GLY A 94 45.51 14.73 -1.93
N GLY A 95 44.65 13.91 -1.32
CA GLY A 95 43.33 14.32 -0.85
C GLY A 95 43.40 15.19 0.40
N THR A 96 42.54 16.19 0.49
CA THR A 96 42.40 17.05 1.67
C THR A 96 40.97 17.02 2.20
N ALA A 97 40.80 17.25 3.49
CA ALA A 97 39.48 17.34 4.11
C ALA A 97 38.66 18.53 3.56
N ALA A 98 39.30 19.69 3.39
CA ALA A 98 38.65 20.89 2.83
C ALA A 98 38.19 20.66 1.39
N GLY A 99 39.04 20.03 0.58
CA GLY A 99 38.74 19.66 -0.79
C GLY A 99 37.56 18.70 -0.91
N PHE A 100 37.57 17.64 -0.09
CA PHE A 100 36.46 16.69 0.04
C PHE A 100 35.14 17.37 0.39
N SER A 101 35.12 18.17 1.46
CA SER A 101 33.88 18.82 1.91
C SER A 101 33.31 19.77 0.86
N ARG A 102 34.17 20.57 0.22
CA ARG A 102 33.76 21.46 -0.88
C ARG A 102 33.20 20.65 -2.04
N ARG A 103 33.94 19.63 -2.51
CA ARG A 103 33.54 18.84 -3.67
C ARG A 103 32.26 18.04 -3.43
N ALA A 104 32.05 17.55 -2.20
CA ALA A 104 30.81 16.88 -1.82
C ALA A 104 29.60 17.83 -1.96
N MET A 105 29.72 19.06 -1.48
CA MET A 105 28.63 20.05 -1.63
C MET A 105 28.38 20.40 -3.11
N ASP A 106 29.43 20.57 -3.90
CA ASP A 106 29.33 20.93 -5.32
C ASP A 106 28.68 19.83 -6.16
N VAL A 107 29.03 18.55 -5.92
CA VAL A 107 28.55 17.42 -6.74
C VAL A 107 27.13 17.00 -6.38
N PHE A 108 26.81 16.96 -5.09
CA PHE A 108 25.51 16.46 -4.67
C PHE A 108 24.41 17.52 -4.71
N HIS A 109 24.76 18.80 -4.84
CA HIS A 109 23.82 19.93 -4.80
C HIS A 109 22.92 19.93 -3.54
N HIS A 110 23.34 19.21 -2.50
CA HIS A 110 22.68 19.03 -1.22
C HIS A 110 23.75 19.20 -0.14
N ARG A 111 23.34 19.60 1.07
CA ARG A 111 24.27 19.70 2.20
C ARG A 111 24.24 18.40 3.02
N PRO A 112 25.19 17.48 2.81
CA PRO A 112 25.33 16.34 3.70
C PRO A 112 25.81 16.79 5.07
N VAL A 113 25.50 16.00 6.09
CA VAL A 113 26.25 16.03 7.34
C VAL A 113 27.59 15.34 7.08
N ILE A 114 28.69 16.08 7.27
CA ILE A 114 30.05 15.61 6.97
C ILE A 114 30.76 15.32 8.28
N ASN A 115 31.27 14.10 8.42
CA ASN A 115 32.12 13.70 9.54
C ASN A 115 33.46 13.19 9.02
N LEU A 116 34.55 13.55 9.69
CA LEU A 116 35.89 13.06 9.39
C LEU A 116 36.35 12.21 10.55
N VAL A 117 36.78 10.98 10.26
CA VAL A 117 37.22 10.00 11.27
C VAL A 117 38.65 9.55 10.97
N SER A 118 39.26 8.84 11.92
CA SER A 118 40.63 8.33 11.77
C SER A 118 41.65 9.41 11.37
N GLY A 119 41.65 10.55 12.08
CA GLY A 119 42.53 11.68 11.76
C GLY A 119 42.33 12.27 10.36
N GLY A 120 41.14 12.11 9.78
CA GLY A 120 40.80 12.55 8.44
C GLY A 120 41.27 11.60 7.32
N GLY A 121 41.58 10.35 7.64
CA GLY A 121 41.80 9.29 6.65
C GLY A 121 40.50 8.76 6.04
N GLU A 122 39.38 8.91 6.75
CA GLU A 122 38.04 8.53 6.30
C GLU A 122 37.05 9.66 6.52
N GLY A 123 36.06 9.74 5.64
CA GLY A 123 35.06 10.80 5.58
C GLY A 123 33.69 10.22 5.31
N THR A 124 32.73 10.56 6.15
CA THR A 124 31.34 10.12 6.07
C THR A 124 30.48 11.27 5.56
N LEU A 125 29.63 10.99 4.57
CA LEU A 125 28.58 11.89 4.10
C LEU A 125 27.23 11.25 4.44
N HIS A 126 26.41 11.94 5.23
CA HIS A 126 25.05 11.51 5.54
C HIS A 126 24.02 12.46 4.96
N PHE A 127 23.08 11.92 4.19
CA PHE A 127 21.96 12.62 3.57
C PHE A 127 20.66 12.11 4.22
N PRO A 128 20.11 12.84 5.22
CA PRO A 128 18.86 12.42 5.84
C PRO A 128 17.71 12.53 4.84
N TRP A 129 16.77 11.58 4.89
CA TRP A 129 15.56 11.68 4.12
C TRP A 129 14.60 12.70 4.73
N PRO A 130 13.90 13.49 3.90
CA PRO A 130 12.80 14.30 4.41
C PRO A 130 11.74 13.39 5.00
N ALA A 131 11.11 13.84 6.09
CA ALA A 131 9.98 13.15 6.70
C ALA A 131 8.93 12.87 5.63
N VAL A 132 8.50 11.62 5.54
CA VAL A 132 7.50 11.17 4.57
C VAL A 132 6.16 11.15 5.28
N THR A 133 5.21 11.94 4.82
CA THR A 133 3.81 11.72 5.16
C THR A 133 3.27 10.72 4.14
N SER A 134 3.42 9.44 4.42
CA SER A 134 2.71 8.41 3.66
C SER A 134 1.25 8.42 4.09
N ALA A 135 0.37 8.67 3.12
CA ALA A 135 -1.01 8.25 3.26
C ALA A 135 -1.04 6.71 3.24
N ASP A 136 -2.06 6.14 3.88
CA ASP A 136 -2.35 4.72 3.70
C ASP A 136 -2.37 4.39 2.21
N GLU A 137 -1.75 3.27 1.84
CA GLU A 137 -1.93 2.74 0.50
C GLU A 137 -3.43 2.53 0.27
N PRO A 138 -4.01 3.14 -0.77
CA PRO A 138 -5.43 2.97 -1.03
C PRO A 138 -5.69 1.48 -1.29
N VAL A 139 -6.48 0.85 -0.42
CA VAL A 139 -6.86 -0.55 -0.58
C VAL A 139 -7.60 -0.68 -1.92
N PRO A 140 -7.07 -1.43 -2.89
CA PRO A 140 -7.76 -1.62 -4.16
C PRO A 140 -9.12 -2.29 -3.91
N PRO A 141 -10.15 -2.00 -4.71
CA PRO A 141 -11.46 -2.62 -4.55
C PRO A 141 -11.35 -4.15 -4.49
N VAL A 142 -12.18 -4.78 -3.66
CA VAL A 142 -12.15 -6.25 -3.43
C VAL A 142 -12.16 -7.03 -4.74
N ALA A 143 -12.97 -6.60 -5.70
CA ALA A 143 -13.04 -7.21 -7.02
C ALA A 143 -11.69 -7.19 -7.77
N VAL A 144 -10.92 -6.11 -7.67
CA VAL A 144 -9.60 -5.97 -8.31
C VAL A 144 -8.59 -6.93 -7.68
N GLN A 145 -8.63 -7.07 -6.35
CA GLN A 145 -7.76 -7.99 -5.63
C GLN A 145 -8.08 -9.45 -5.95
N LEU A 146 -9.37 -9.79 -5.95
CA LEU A 146 -9.84 -11.12 -6.33
C LEU A 146 -9.39 -11.48 -7.76
N MET A 147 -9.58 -10.57 -8.71
CA MET A 147 -9.14 -10.79 -10.09
C MET A 147 -7.62 -11.00 -10.19
N ARG A 148 -6.81 -10.29 -9.39
CA ARG A 148 -5.36 -10.48 -9.36
C ARG A 148 -4.99 -11.89 -8.88
N VAL A 149 -5.62 -12.38 -7.82
CA VAL A 149 -5.38 -13.72 -7.28
C VAL A 149 -5.80 -14.79 -8.28
N VAL A 150 -7.03 -14.70 -8.81
CA VAL A 150 -7.55 -15.66 -9.79
C VAL A 150 -6.66 -15.69 -11.04
N SER A 151 -6.25 -14.53 -11.56
CA SER A 151 -5.39 -14.45 -12.75
C SER A 151 -4.04 -15.12 -12.52
N TRP A 152 -3.46 -14.99 -11.32
CA TRP A 152 -2.19 -15.65 -11.00
C TRP A 152 -2.32 -17.18 -11.02
N TYR A 153 -3.36 -17.74 -10.42
CA TYR A 153 -3.60 -19.19 -10.42
C TYR A 153 -3.87 -19.73 -11.83
N GLN A 154 -4.69 -19.02 -12.61
CA GLN A 154 -4.95 -19.35 -14.01
C GLN A 154 -3.66 -19.33 -14.85
N ALA A 155 -2.81 -18.32 -14.67
CA ALA A 155 -1.53 -18.24 -15.37
C ALA A 155 -0.57 -19.39 -15.03
N HIS A 156 -0.70 -19.98 -13.84
CA HIS A 156 0.10 -21.12 -13.38
C HIS A 156 -0.62 -22.46 -13.50
N GLN A 157 -1.77 -22.52 -14.20
CA GLN A 157 -2.59 -23.73 -14.39
C GLN A 157 -2.93 -24.44 -13.07
N ALA A 158 -3.04 -23.69 -11.98
CA ALA A 158 -3.35 -24.20 -10.65
C ALA A 158 -4.84 -24.01 -10.35
N THR A 159 -5.46 -25.02 -9.74
CA THR A 159 -6.86 -24.95 -9.31
C THR A 159 -6.98 -24.15 -8.01
N LEU A 160 -7.87 -23.15 -8.01
CA LEU A 160 -8.20 -22.34 -6.84
C LEU A 160 -9.65 -22.63 -6.43
N ALA A 161 -9.86 -23.02 -5.17
CA ALA A 161 -11.18 -23.12 -4.57
C ALA A 161 -11.36 -21.93 -3.61
N LEU A 162 -12.41 -21.14 -3.81
CA LEU A 162 -12.75 -20.00 -2.97
C LEU A 162 -14.02 -20.32 -2.20
N THR A 163 -13.94 -20.26 -0.88
CA THR A 163 -15.09 -20.35 0.02
C THR A 163 -15.36 -18.98 0.59
N ALA A 164 -16.59 -18.49 0.46
CA ALA A 164 -16.99 -17.25 1.11
C ALA A 164 -17.01 -17.45 2.62
N VAL A 165 -16.29 -16.60 3.33
CA VAL A 165 -16.34 -16.52 4.80
C VAL A 165 -17.12 -15.25 5.12
N ASN A 166 -18.28 -15.41 5.77
CA ASN A 166 -18.94 -14.28 6.42
C ASN A 166 -18.19 -14.06 7.73
N GLU A 167 -17.28 -13.08 7.76
CA GLU A 167 -16.71 -12.63 9.02
C GLU A 167 -17.77 -11.78 9.73
N GLU A 168 -18.33 -12.29 10.83
CA GLU A 168 -18.93 -11.42 11.85
C GLU A 168 -17.87 -10.37 12.23
N GLN A 169 -18.25 -9.10 12.34
CA GLN A 169 -17.33 -8.03 12.70
C GLN A 169 -16.78 -8.26 14.11
N GLY A 170 -15.61 -8.89 14.20
CA GLY A 170 -14.87 -9.02 15.45
C GLY A 170 -14.55 -7.64 16.01
N LEU A 171 -15.01 -7.37 17.23
CA LEU A 171 -14.65 -6.16 17.95
C LEU A 171 -13.13 -6.17 18.24
N PRO A 172 -12.44 -5.02 18.12
CA PRO A 172 -11.02 -4.95 18.46
C PRO A 172 -10.81 -5.32 19.93
N GLY A 173 -10.12 -6.44 20.17
CA GLY A 173 -9.86 -7.00 21.51
C GLY A 173 -10.46 -8.40 21.76
N ASP A 174 -11.03 -9.07 20.76
CA ASP A 174 -11.53 -10.43 20.89
C ASP A 174 -10.38 -11.46 20.77
N ASP A 175 -10.14 -12.23 21.84
CA ASP A 175 -9.02 -13.17 21.99
C ASP A 175 -9.19 -14.47 21.18
N GLY A 176 -9.86 -14.40 20.03
CA GLY A 176 -9.98 -15.52 19.09
C GLY A 176 -10.55 -16.80 19.68
N THR A 177 -11.46 -16.71 20.65
CA THR A 177 -12.07 -17.93 21.22
C THR A 177 -13.18 -18.39 20.29
N PRO A 178 -13.06 -19.57 19.62
CA PRO A 178 -14.13 -20.04 18.76
C PRO A 178 -15.38 -20.39 19.58
N PRO A 179 -16.59 -20.18 19.03
CA PRO A 179 -17.83 -20.48 19.74
C PRO A 179 -17.95 -22.00 20.02
N PRO A 180 -18.57 -22.39 21.15
CA PRO A 180 -18.73 -23.80 21.49
C PRO A 180 -19.66 -24.47 20.47
N VAL A 181 -19.16 -25.57 19.89
CA VAL A 181 -19.92 -26.44 18.99
C VAL A 181 -21.08 -27.05 19.80
N GLN A 182 -22.32 -26.81 19.36
CA GLN A 182 -23.49 -27.59 19.77
C GLN A 182 -23.71 -28.73 18.78
#